data_AF-A0A4S8Y3S2-F1
#
_entry.id   AF-A0A4S8Y3S2-F1
#
_cell.length_a   1.000
_cell.length_b   1.000
_cell.length_c   1.000
_cell.angle_alpha   90.00
_cell.angle_beta   90.00
_cell.angle_gamma   90.00
#
_symmetry.space_group_name_H-M   'P 1'
#
loop_
_entity.id
_entity.type
_entity.pdbx_description
1 polymer ?
#
loop_
_entity_poly.entity_id
_entity_poly.type
_entity_poly.pdbx_seq_one_letter_code
_entity_poly.pdbx_strand_id
1 'polypeptide(L)'
;MSFVTRHWKQSSDKSEPEPLVQEDTDDKTDDDSFPQPREFDAPIRGYNLWFGTGQFKAPKAGRRAGSYLDLRYFVPVLAIVCTIAVIPLTIPRATRKAPAWNHQDGIEVYDCGSASVTARGTMIGDLAINIVAFDKLSFTAAKVIDLAWNVLAGRLSQFLAAYLCYRVSTGVLYLTAEQQRVPAEAFAALSLNPTSIWSCLPVFKSLSLAKMRLFNRLALVWVIISMIYLLCIVTMVDLMTGYQTGQATWFKQPDGKMVNADVGPEAIVKDLSITITAPPQNITMPGGNVATLHWTGDTGDIQVPQAQMPIDPNTNESTIFYQTCVDHEKMGIYYLNVTYTTPDHWSPFTSFDNGTRHSTMPDLSTSYEDESCKNLFPLLNVDYYGLYYLINFGWWETPVNFLCVPADYYRWGFSQRYTILLTSINSVWLLITAALWLYVELYSQLLQKRGRLDKWRAVLDMASALQQRFGHDTGAYTEDELEKEVEKLTPLCYSTVAHEGSNEERIVLEECEKGENWRKGRLRLRWKVKYW
;
A
#
# COMPACT_ATOMS: atom_id res chain seq x y z
N MET A 1 -1.98 -25.21 -89.11
CA MET A 1 -2.87 -26.38 -89.26
C MET A 1 -3.67 -26.49 -87.95
N SER A 2 -4.94 -26.12 -87.92
CA SER A 2 -6.10 -26.97 -88.32
C SER A 2 -6.21 -28.20 -87.41
N PHE A 3 -7.30 -28.56 -86.73
CA PHE A 3 -8.73 -28.26 -86.88
C PHE A 3 -9.49 -28.90 -85.67
N VAL A 4 -10.53 -28.23 -85.19
CA VAL A 4 -11.93 -28.72 -85.05
C VAL A 4 -12.29 -29.81 -84.01
N THR A 5 -13.10 -29.47 -83.00
CA THR A 5 -14.60 -29.50 -82.93
C THR A 5 -15.19 -30.89 -82.67
N ARG A 6 -16.01 -31.01 -81.61
CA ARG A 6 -17.20 -31.87 -81.60
C ARG A 6 -18.38 -31.12 -80.98
N HIS A 7 -19.37 -30.91 -81.85
CA HIS A 7 -20.76 -30.54 -81.59
C HIS A 7 -21.50 -31.64 -80.83
N TRP A 8 -22.59 -31.27 -80.14
CA TRP A 8 -23.93 -31.82 -80.40
C TRP A 8 -25.00 -30.72 -80.22
N LYS A 9 -25.96 -30.70 -81.17
CA LYS A 9 -27.19 -29.89 -81.33
C LYS A 9 -28.29 -30.98 -81.50
N GLN A 10 -29.56 -30.92 -81.07
CA GLN A 10 -30.60 -29.94 -81.39
C GLN A 10 -31.98 -30.48 -80.92
N SER A 11 -32.94 -29.59 -80.57
CA SER A 11 -34.42 -29.60 -80.83
C SER A 11 -35.13 -28.78 -79.73
N SER A 12 -35.55 -27.51 -79.93
CA SER A 12 -36.83 -27.01 -80.51
C SER A 12 -38.07 -27.58 -79.79
N ASP A 13 -39.05 -26.84 -79.25
CA ASP A 13 -39.63 -25.54 -79.66
C ASP A 13 -40.42 -24.83 -78.50
N LYS A 14 -40.39 -23.49 -78.50
CA LYS A 14 -41.37 -22.45 -78.04
C LYS A 14 -41.97 -22.40 -76.62
N SER A 15 -41.73 -21.28 -75.91
CA SER A 15 -42.70 -20.16 -75.73
C SER A 15 -42.18 -19.04 -74.81
N GLU A 16 -42.07 -17.82 -75.37
CA GLU A 16 -42.12 -16.46 -74.75
C GLU A 16 -41.12 -16.00 -73.66
N PRO A 17 -40.83 -14.68 -73.59
CA PRO A 17 -39.55 -14.16 -73.11
C PRO A 17 -39.55 -13.78 -71.62
N GLU A 18 -38.52 -14.21 -70.90
CA GLU A 18 -38.10 -13.56 -69.64
C GLU A 18 -37.55 -12.16 -69.95
N PRO A 19 -37.82 -11.16 -69.09
CA PRO A 19 -37.52 -9.79 -69.40
C PRO A 19 -36.02 -9.53 -69.36
N LEU A 20 -35.52 -8.94 -70.45
CA LEU A 20 -34.37 -8.05 -70.42
C LEU A 20 -34.59 -7.03 -69.30
N VAL A 21 -33.81 -7.13 -68.23
CA VAL A 21 -33.56 -5.97 -67.38
C VAL A 21 -32.70 -5.04 -68.21
N GLN A 22 -33.38 -4.06 -68.79
CA GLN A 22 -32.78 -2.89 -69.39
C GLN A 22 -31.84 -2.23 -68.39
N GLU A 23 -30.65 -1.94 -68.90
CA GLU A 23 -29.73 -0.93 -68.42
C GLU A 23 -30.48 0.41 -68.37
N ASP A 24 -31.08 0.73 -67.22
CA ASP A 24 -31.50 2.09 -66.90
C ASP A 24 -30.26 2.85 -66.43
N THR A 25 -29.64 3.55 -67.38
CA THR A 25 -28.90 4.77 -67.11
C THR A 25 -29.86 5.78 -66.48
N ASP A 26 -29.95 5.78 -65.15
CA ASP A 26 -30.52 6.88 -64.40
C ASP A 26 -29.40 7.52 -63.57
N ASP A 27 -28.93 8.63 -64.13
CA ASP A 27 -27.99 9.59 -63.57
C ASP A 27 -28.60 10.22 -62.30
N LYS A 28 -28.39 9.55 -61.17
CA LYS A 28 -28.34 10.18 -59.84
C LYS A 28 -27.10 9.67 -59.14
N THR A 29 -26.09 10.52 -59.15
CA THR A 29 -24.91 10.43 -58.29
C THR A 29 -25.33 10.24 -56.83
N ASP A 30 -25.31 8.98 -56.37
CA ASP A 30 -25.18 8.62 -54.94
C ASP A 30 -23.77 9.00 -54.48
N ASP A 31 -23.48 10.30 -54.40
CA ASP A 31 -22.23 10.83 -53.86
C ASP A 31 -22.25 10.87 -52.31
N ASP A 32 -23.32 10.38 -51.68
CA ASP A 32 -23.58 10.47 -50.24
C ASP A 32 -23.19 9.20 -49.44
N SER A 33 -22.64 8.16 -50.07
CA SER A 33 -22.26 6.93 -49.35
C SER A 33 -20.88 6.98 -48.67
N PHE A 34 -20.05 7.99 -48.97
CA PHE A 34 -18.70 8.11 -48.41
C PHE A 34 -18.65 9.04 -47.20
N PRO A 35 -17.82 8.73 -46.17
CA PRO A 35 -17.64 9.62 -45.04
C PRO A 35 -17.14 11.00 -45.48
N GLN A 36 -17.91 12.04 -45.17
CA GLN A 36 -17.56 13.42 -45.52
C GLN A 36 -16.42 13.98 -44.65
N PRO A 37 -15.72 15.02 -45.13
CA PRO A 37 -14.60 15.64 -44.42
C PRO A 37 -15.02 16.18 -43.08
N ARG A 38 -14.23 15.90 -42.05
CA ARG A 38 -14.58 16.27 -40.68
C ARG A 38 -13.83 17.50 -40.23
N GLU A 39 -14.56 18.44 -39.64
CA GLU A 39 -13.99 19.56 -38.90
C GLU A 39 -13.68 19.14 -37.45
N PHE A 40 -12.51 19.54 -36.94
CA PHE A 40 -12.22 19.41 -35.52
C PHE A 40 -12.80 20.59 -34.74
N ASP A 41 -13.89 20.34 -34.02
CA ASP A 41 -14.51 21.31 -33.13
C ASP A 41 -13.61 21.65 -31.95
N ALA A 42 -13.49 22.95 -31.66
CA ALA A 42 -12.76 23.41 -30.48
C ALA A 42 -13.58 23.10 -29.20
N PRO A 43 -12.97 22.52 -28.16
CA PRO A 43 -13.68 22.15 -26.94
C PRO A 43 -14.22 23.36 -26.16
N ILE A 44 -15.34 23.15 -25.46
CA ILE A 44 -16.16 24.20 -24.79
C ILE A 44 -15.35 24.93 -23.70
N ARG A 45 -15.50 26.25 -23.63
CA ARG A 45 -14.61 27.17 -22.87
C ARG A 45 -14.58 26.99 -21.35
N GLY A 46 -15.61 26.40 -20.73
CA GLY A 46 -15.81 26.46 -19.28
C GLY A 46 -14.82 25.66 -18.42
N TYR A 47 -14.24 24.59 -18.97
CA TYR A 47 -13.45 23.63 -18.18
C TYR A 47 -12.09 23.27 -18.80
N ASN A 48 -11.66 24.00 -19.84
CA ASN A 48 -10.46 23.65 -20.61
C ASN A 48 -9.35 24.69 -20.43
N LEU A 49 -8.16 24.23 -20.01
CA LEU A 49 -6.95 25.03 -19.98
C LEU A 49 -6.21 24.90 -21.31
N TRP A 50 -5.91 26.01 -21.96
CA TRP A 50 -5.31 26.04 -23.31
C TRP A 50 -3.79 26.31 -23.24
N PHE A 51 -3.02 25.57 -24.04
CA PHE A 51 -1.56 25.68 -24.16
C PHE A 51 -1.15 25.96 -25.62
N GLY A 52 -0.33 27.00 -25.84
CA GLY A 52 0.09 27.45 -27.18
C GLY A 52 0.50 28.92 -27.18
N THR A 53 0.98 29.46 -28.32
CA THR A 53 1.57 30.81 -28.45
C THR A 53 0.63 31.94 -27.99
N GLY A 54 0.67 32.22 -26.69
CA GLY A 54 0.34 33.50 -26.06
C GLY A 54 -1.07 33.73 -25.53
N GLN A 55 -1.99 32.75 -25.44
CA GLN A 55 -3.34 33.02 -24.91
C GLN A 55 -4.00 31.89 -24.10
N PHE A 56 -4.65 32.28 -22.99
CA PHE A 56 -5.58 31.48 -22.17
C PHE A 56 -7.00 31.39 -22.77
N LYS A 57 -7.19 31.65 -24.07
CA LYS A 57 -8.51 31.70 -24.73
C LYS A 57 -8.53 30.75 -25.95
N ALA A 58 -9.68 30.11 -26.17
CA ALA A 58 -9.91 29.22 -27.31
C ALA A 58 -9.57 29.94 -28.64
N PRO A 59 -8.94 29.25 -29.61
CA PRO A 59 -8.53 29.87 -30.87
C PRO A 59 -9.75 30.32 -31.68
N LYS A 60 -9.69 31.56 -32.20
CA LYS A 60 -10.63 32.03 -33.23
C LYS A 60 -10.39 31.27 -34.53
N ALA A 61 -11.46 31.08 -35.32
CA ALA A 61 -11.48 30.29 -36.54
C ALA A 61 -10.25 30.54 -37.44
N GLY A 62 -9.63 29.44 -37.89
CA GLY A 62 -8.63 29.43 -38.96
C GLY A 62 -7.19 29.82 -38.61
N ARG A 63 -6.81 30.16 -37.36
CA ARG A 63 -5.46 30.74 -37.14
C ARG A 63 -4.43 30.06 -36.24
N ARG A 64 -4.72 29.13 -35.32
CA ARG A 64 -3.62 28.54 -34.49
C ARG A 64 -3.82 27.09 -34.05
N ALA A 65 -2.74 26.33 -34.19
CA ALA A 65 -2.52 25.05 -33.51
C ALA A 65 -2.33 25.32 -32.01
N GLY A 66 -3.12 24.66 -31.17
CA GLY A 66 -3.05 24.75 -29.72
C GLY A 66 -3.54 23.47 -29.09
N SER A 67 -2.94 23.14 -27.95
CA SER A 67 -3.28 21.99 -27.11
C SER A 67 -4.23 22.42 -26.00
N TYR A 68 -5.00 21.49 -25.44
CA TYR A 68 -5.87 21.78 -24.31
C TYR A 68 -5.82 20.66 -23.26
N LEU A 69 -6.25 21.00 -22.06
CA LEU A 69 -6.37 20.08 -20.93
C LEU A 69 -7.76 20.26 -20.30
N ASP A 70 -8.56 19.19 -20.25
CA ASP A 70 -9.87 19.23 -19.57
C ASP A 70 -9.66 19.08 -18.05
N LEU A 71 -9.94 20.16 -17.32
CA LEU A 71 -9.77 20.25 -15.87
C LEU A 71 -10.71 19.31 -15.12
N ARG A 72 -11.86 18.92 -15.69
CA ARG A 72 -12.81 18.02 -15.03
C ARG A 72 -12.24 16.62 -14.83
N TYR A 73 -11.37 16.16 -15.73
CA TYR A 73 -10.69 14.88 -15.61
C TYR A 73 -9.32 15.03 -14.95
N PHE A 74 -8.61 16.12 -15.25
CA PHE A 74 -7.26 16.32 -14.75
C PHE A 74 -7.21 16.58 -13.23
N VAL A 75 -8.08 17.45 -12.70
CA VAL A 75 -8.04 17.82 -11.27
C VAL A 75 -8.32 16.62 -10.35
N PRO A 76 -9.35 15.78 -10.59
CA PRO A 76 -9.55 14.58 -9.78
C PRO A 76 -8.38 13.60 -9.86
N VAL A 77 -7.83 13.38 -11.06
CA VAL A 77 -6.68 12.48 -11.24
C VAL A 77 -5.47 13.01 -10.48
N LEU A 78 -5.16 14.31 -10.59
CA LEU A 78 -4.06 14.93 -9.86
C LEU A 78 -4.26 14.82 -8.34
N ALA A 79 -5.48 15.07 -7.85
CA ALA A 79 -5.80 14.92 -6.43
C ALA A 79 -5.56 13.49 -5.95
N ILE A 80 -6.02 12.47 -6.68
CA ILE A 80 -5.79 11.05 -6.36
C ILE A 80 -4.29 10.71 -6.37
N VAL A 81 -3.54 11.17 -7.36
CA VAL A 81 -2.10 10.93 -7.43
C VAL A 81 -1.37 11.58 -6.26
N CYS A 82 -1.73 12.82 -5.91
CA CYS A 82 -1.16 13.52 -4.78
C CYS A 82 -1.49 12.87 -3.42
N THR A 83 -2.73 12.39 -3.22
CA THR A 83 -3.09 11.70 -1.98
C THR A 83 -2.31 10.41 -1.81
N ILE A 84 -2.20 9.59 -2.87
CA ILE A 84 -1.41 8.35 -2.85
C ILE A 84 0.08 8.65 -2.62
N ALA A 85 0.62 9.69 -3.27
CA ALA A 85 2.02 10.08 -3.13
C ALA A 85 2.42 10.49 -1.71
N VAL A 86 1.47 10.93 -0.89
CA VAL A 86 1.71 11.38 0.50
C VAL A 86 1.67 10.21 1.51
N ILE A 87 1.08 9.06 1.16
CA ILE A 87 0.96 7.88 2.05
C ILE A 87 2.31 7.47 2.69
N PRO A 88 3.44 7.39 1.97
CA PRO A 88 4.72 7.00 2.57
C PRO A 88 5.20 7.97 3.65
N LEU A 89 4.80 9.25 3.58
CA LEU A 89 5.18 10.29 4.53
C LEU A 89 4.32 10.27 5.79
N THR A 90 3.11 9.70 5.72
CA THR A 90 2.21 9.61 6.87
C THR A 90 2.49 8.39 7.74
N ILE A 91 2.96 7.28 7.15
CA ILE A 91 3.20 6.02 7.89
C ILE A 91 4.15 6.22 9.09
N PRO A 92 5.36 6.82 8.94
CA PRO A 92 6.27 6.99 10.08
C PRO A 92 5.72 7.89 11.18
N ARG A 93 4.86 8.86 10.82
CA ARG A 93 4.24 9.79 11.77
C ARG A 93 3.07 9.14 12.52
N ALA A 94 2.37 8.22 11.89
CA ALA A 94 1.23 7.52 12.48
C ALA A 94 1.66 6.36 13.39
N THR A 95 2.80 5.73 13.11
CA THR A 95 3.34 4.63 13.93
C THR A 95 4.11 5.18 15.12
N ARG A 96 3.46 5.31 16.30
CA ARG A 96 4.19 5.47 17.56
C ARG A 96 4.92 4.17 17.88
N LYS A 97 6.12 4.26 18.46
CA LYS A 97 6.79 3.10 19.06
C LYS A 97 5.91 2.59 20.18
N ALA A 98 5.33 1.40 20.02
CA ALA A 98 4.70 0.71 21.14
C ALA A 98 5.81 0.33 22.14
N PRO A 99 5.70 0.73 23.42
CA PRO A 99 6.65 0.29 24.43
C PRO A 99 6.62 -1.24 24.53
N ALA A 100 7.76 -1.86 24.79
CA ALA A 100 7.86 -3.31 25.02
C ALA A 100 7.25 -3.74 26.39
N TRP A 101 6.70 -2.77 27.12
CA TRP A 101 6.17 -2.90 28.46
C TRP A 101 4.69 -2.60 28.42
N ASN A 102 3.89 -3.48 28.99
CA ASN A 102 2.47 -3.24 29.22
C ASN A 102 2.29 -2.77 30.66
N HIS A 103 1.40 -1.81 30.86
CA HIS A 103 1.02 -1.37 32.20
C HIS A 103 -0.18 -2.22 32.64
N GLN A 104 0.04 -3.11 33.60
CA GLN A 104 -0.99 -4.00 34.14
C GLN A 104 -1.05 -3.79 35.65
N ASP A 105 -2.23 -3.40 36.14
CA ASP A 105 -2.50 -3.16 37.57
C ASP A 105 -1.51 -2.20 38.26
N GLY A 106 -1.10 -1.14 37.56
CA GLY A 106 -0.15 -0.15 38.09
C GLY A 106 1.33 -0.50 37.93
N ILE A 107 1.66 -1.69 37.39
CA ILE A 107 3.03 -2.20 37.25
C ILE A 107 3.40 -2.32 35.76
N GLU A 108 4.62 -1.90 35.40
CA GLU A 108 5.18 -2.17 34.07
C GLU A 108 5.67 -3.62 33.99
N VAL A 109 5.06 -4.43 33.12
CA VAL A 109 5.42 -5.83 32.89
C VAL A 109 6.01 -5.96 31.49
N TYR A 110 7.12 -6.70 31.37
CA TYR A 110 7.71 -7.00 30.08
C TYR A 110 6.73 -7.87 29.29
N ASP A 111 6.27 -7.39 28.13
CA ASP A 111 5.36 -8.14 27.29
C ASP A 111 6.06 -8.60 26.02
N CYS A 112 6.26 -9.91 25.88
CA CYS A 112 6.76 -10.53 24.66
C CYS A 112 5.88 -10.22 23.44
N GLY A 113 4.56 -10.09 23.64
CA GLY A 113 3.62 -9.69 22.60
C GLY A 113 3.96 -8.33 22.03
N SER A 114 4.07 -7.30 22.88
CA SER A 114 4.49 -5.94 22.49
C SER A 114 5.95 -5.90 22.02
N ALA A 115 6.87 -6.56 22.72
CA ALA A 115 8.29 -6.56 22.40
C ALA A 115 8.62 -7.22 21.05
N SER A 116 7.80 -8.19 20.61
CA SER A 116 7.94 -8.84 19.29
C SER A 116 7.59 -7.91 18.13
N VAL A 117 6.79 -6.86 18.38
CA VAL A 117 6.38 -5.86 17.38
C VAL A 117 7.12 -4.53 17.57
N THR A 118 7.86 -4.33 18.65
CA THR A 118 8.69 -3.14 18.85
C THR A 118 9.94 -3.18 17.96
N ALA A 119 10.08 -2.17 17.10
CA ALA A 119 11.28 -1.91 16.31
C ALA A 119 12.51 -1.66 17.20
N ARG A 120 13.27 -2.72 17.53
CA ARG A 120 14.66 -2.60 18.01
C ARG A 120 15.48 -2.29 16.77
N GLY A 121 16.20 -1.17 16.74
CA GLY A 121 16.90 -0.62 15.56
C GLY A 121 18.01 -1.48 14.93
N THR A 122 17.91 -2.80 14.96
CA THR A 122 18.72 -3.78 14.24
C THR A 122 17.89 -4.37 13.09
N MET A 123 18.49 -4.48 11.91
CA MET A 123 17.82 -4.72 10.61
C MET A 123 16.91 -5.97 10.49
N ILE A 124 16.91 -6.88 11.48
CA ILE A 124 16.15 -8.15 11.43
C ILE A 124 14.75 -8.01 12.05
N GLY A 125 14.59 -7.26 13.15
CA GLY A 125 13.26 -7.02 13.77
C GLY A 125 12.40 -6.02 13.00
N ASP A 126 13.03 -5.19 12.19
CA ASP A 126 12.41 -4.11 11.41
C ASP A 126 11.66 -4.60 10.16
N LEU A 127 11.91 -5.84 9.71
CA LEU A 127 11.22 -6.45 8.57
C LEU A 127 9.99 -7.26 8.99
N ALA A 128 9.84 -7.57 10.28
CA ALA A 128 8.72 -8.31 10.82
C ALA A 128 7.41 -7.49 10.79
N ILE A 129 6.29 -8.16 11.07
CA ILE A 129 4.99 -7.49 11.19
C ILE A 129 4.97 -6.69 12.48
N ASN A 130 5.08 -5.37 12.36
CA ASN A 130 5.16 -4.45 13.49
C ASN A 130 3.99 -3.45 13.53
N ILE A 131 3.20 -3.36 12.47
CA ILE A 131 1.91 -2.65 12.46
C ILE A 131 0.82 -3.70 12.52
N VAL A 132 0.30 -3.97 13.71
CA VAL A 132 -0.78 -4.94 13.92
C VAL A 132 -2.11 -4.31 13.50
N ALA A 133 -2.81 -4.92 12.55
CA ALA A 133 -4.15 -4.49 12.13
C ALA A 133 -5.24 -5.32 12.82
N PHE A 134 -5.01 -6.62 12.96
CA PHE A 134 -5.88 -7.53 13.69
C PHE A 134 -5.06 -8.42 14.62
N ASP A 135 -5.51 -8.56 15.86
CA ASP A 135 -4.86 -9.38 16.89
C ASP A 135 -5.79 -10.49 17.39
N LYS A 136 -5.22 -11.51 18.04
CA LYS A 136 -5.94 -12.65 18.61
C LYS A 136 -6.84 -13.41 17.61
N LEU A 137 -6.32 -13.63 16.41
CA LEU A 137 -6.99 -14.41 15.36
C LEU A 137 -6.68 -15.90 15.46
N SER A 138 -7.61 -16.75 15.00
CA SER A 138 -7.29 -18.15 14.72
C SER A 138 -6.42 -18.27 13.46
N PHE A 139 -5.67 -19.36 13.33
CA PHE A 139 -4.85 -19.64 12.14
C PHE A 139 -5.66 -19.51 10.83
N THR A 140 -6.86 -20.11 10.81
CA THR A 140 -7.74 -20.08 9.64
C THR A 140 -8.19 -18.66 9.32
N ALA A 141 -8.57 -17.86 10.33
CA ALA A 141 -9.01 -16.49 10.13
C ALA A 141 -7.86 -15.62 9.56
N ALA A 142 -6.66 -15.73 10.13
CA ALA A 142 -5.49 -15.00 9.65
C ALA A 142 -5.15 -15.35 8.19
N LYS A 143 -5.20 -16.64 7.83
CA LYS A 143 -4.94 -17.09 6.46
C LYS A 143 -5.99 -16.62 5.47
N VAL A 144 -7.26 -16.56 5.87
CA VAL A 144 -8.34 -16.03 5.02
C VAL A 144 -8.20 -14.53 4.80
N ILE A 145 -7.86 -13.77 5.83
CA ILE A 145 -7.61 -12.32 5.73
C ILE A 145 -6.44 -12.06 4.79
N ASP A 146 -5.34 -12.79 4.94
CA ASP A 146 -4.16 -12.67 4.09
C ASP A 146 -4.46 -12.99 2.62
N LEU A 147 -5.18 -14.09 2.37
CA LEU A 147 -5.64 -14.44 1.03
C LEU A 147 -6.56 -13.37 0.44
N ALA A 148 -7.51 -12.86 1.22
CA ALA A 148 -8.44 -11.82 0.78
C ALA A 148 -7.71 -10.52 0.44
N TRP A 149 -6.72 -10.12 1.23
CA TRP A 149 -5.86 -8.97 0.95
C TRP A 149 -5.07 -9.16 -0.34
N ASN A 150 -4.44 -10.31 -0.53
CA ASN A 150 -3.67 -10.60 -1.74
C ASN A 150 -4.52 -10.62 -3.01
N VAL A 151 -5.78 -11.06 -2.92
CA VAL A 151 -6.73 -10.99 -4.05
C VAL A 151 -7.20 -9.54 -4.26
N LEU A 152 -7.71 -8.89 -3.22
CA LEU A 152 -8.34 -7.58 -3.34
C LEU A 152 -7.34 -6.46 -3.56
N ALA A 153 -6.27 -6.37 -2.77
CA ALA A 153 -5.25 -5.34 -2.93
C ALA A 153 -4.23 -5.74 -4.00
N GLY A 154 -3.76 -6.99 -3.99
CA GLY A 154 -2.71 -7.45 -4.92
C GLY A 154 -3.20 -7.51 -6.37
N ARG A 155 -4.25 -8.29 -6.66
CA ARG A 155 -4.72 -8.47 -8.05
C ARG A 155 -5.44 -7.25 -8.60
N LEU A 156 -6.20 -6.52 -7.79
CA LEU A 156 -6.85 -5.28 -8.25
C LEU A 156 -5.83 -4.20 -8.58
N SER A 157 -4.79 -4.04 -7.76
CA SER A 157 -3.73 -3.07 -8.06
C SER A 157 -2.97 -3.46 -9.33
N GLN A 158 -2.69 -4.76 -9.53
CA GLN A 158 -2.10 -5.26 -10.77
C GLN A 158 -2.97 -4.96 -11.99
N PHE A 159 -4.27 -5.22 -11.91
CA PHE A 159 -5.22 -4.93 -12.99
C PHE A 159 -5.28 -3.43 -13.31
N LEU A 160 -5.41 -2.58 -12.27
CA LEU A 160 -5.46 -1.14 -12.44
C LEU A 160 -4.15 -0.59 -13.03
N ALA A 161 -3.01 -1.04 -12.52
CA ALA A 161 -1.70 -0.68 -13.05
C ALA A 161 -1.56 -1.13 -14.51
N ALA A 162 -2.03 -2.32 -14.87
CA ALA A 162 -1.98 -2.82 -16.25
C ALA A 162 -2.83 -1.96 -17.19
N TYR A 163 -4.03 -1.54 -16.75
CA TYR A 163 -4.87 -0.61 -17.50
C TYR A 163 -4.17 0.76 -17.72
N LEU A 164 -3.55 1.30 -16.67
CA LEU A 164 -2.80 2.56 -16.76
C LEU A 164 -1.57 2.43 -17.68
N CYS A 165 -0.80 1.35 -17.54
CA CYS A 165 0.30 1.03 -18.44
C CYS A 165 -0.17 0.96 -19.89
N TYR A 166 -1.23 0.21 -20.17
CA TYR A 166 -1.77 0.10 -21.53
C TYR A 166 -2.12 1.48 -22.11
N ARG A 167 -2.83 2.32 -21.33
CA ARG A 167 -3.21 3.66 -21.76
C ARG A 167 -2.00 4.55 -22.03
N VAL A 168 -1.00 4.54 -21.15
CA VAL A 168 0.20 5.38 -21.30
C VAL A 168 1.12 4.86 -22.39
N SER A 169 1.37 3.57 -22.46
CA SER A 169 2.21 2.94 -23.48
C SER A 169 1.66 3.20 -24.88
N THR A 170 0.36 2.97 -25.10
CA THR A 170 -0.26 3.28 -26.41
C THR A 170 -0.11 4.75 -26.76
N GLY A 171 -0.38 5.65 -25.81
CA GLY A 171 -0.22 7.09 -26.00
C GLY A 171 1.22 7.53 -26.31
N VAL A 172 2.22 6.99 -25.60
CA VAL A 172 3.65 7.26 -25.84
C VAL A 172 4.08 6.79 -27.22
N LEU A 173 3.60 5.60 -27.63
CA LEU A 173 3.89 5.04 -28.94
C LEU A 173 3.25 5.89 -30.05
N TYR A 174 2.02 6.37 -29.86
CA TYR A 174 1.37 7.32 -30.77
C TYR A 174 2.14 8.63 -30.89
N LEU A 175 2.52 9.22 -29.76
CA LEU A 175 3.30 10.44 -29.74
C LEU A 175 4.65 10.25 -30.46
N THR A 176 5.26 9.08 -30.30
CA THR A 176 6.53 8.76 -30.97
C THR A 176 6.32 8.64 -32.48
N ALA A 177 5.27 7.98 -32.94
CA ALA A 177 4.90 7.90 -34.36
C ALA A 177 4.54 9.27 -34.96
N GLU A 178 3.95 10.17 -34.18
CA GLU A 178 3.65 11.54 -34.62
C GLU A 178 4.91 12.41 -34.76
N GLN A 179 5.92 12.18 -33.91
CA GLN A 179 7.10 13.06 -33.82
C GLN A 179 8.32 12.53 -34.56
N GLN A 180 8.35 11.24 -34.90
CA GLN A 180 9.52 10.58 -35.45
C GLN A 180 9.18 9.70 -36.64
N ARG A 181 10.24 9.41 -37.39
CA ARG A 181 10.30 8.46 -38.49
C ARG A 181 10.21 7.04 -37.94
N VAL A 182 9.11 6.33 -38.22
CA VAL A 182 8.91 4.94 -37.75
C VAL A 182 8.97 3.99 -38.94
N PRO A 183 9.78 2.92 -38.91
CA PRO A 183 9.77 1.88 -39.94
C PRO A 183 8.37 1.31 -40.15
N ALA A 184 8.01 0.95 -41.38
CA ALA A 184 6.70 0.43 -41.72
C ALA A 184 6.31 -0.81 -40.89
N GLU A 185 7.23 -1.76 -40.72
CA GLU A 185 7.06 -2.92 -39.84
C GLU A 185 6.80 -2.54 -38.38
N ALA A 186 7.54 -1.56 -37.86
CA ALA A 186 7.40 -1.13 -36.47
C ALA A 186 6.04 -0.45 -36.24
N PHE A 187 5.55 0.31 -37.23
CA PHE A 187 4.23 0.92 -37.20
C PHE A 187 3.11 -0.13 -37.30
N ALA A 188 3.24 -1.11 -38.20
CA ALA A 188 2.30 -2.22 -38.35
C ALA A 188 2.26 -3.11 -37.09
N ALA A 189 3.42 -3.49 -36.56
CA ALA A 189 3.53 -4.26 -35.32
C ALA A 189 2.87 -3.54 -34.14
N LEU A 190 3.08 -2.23 -34.03
CA LEU A 190 2.52 -1.40 -32.97
C LEU A 190 0.99 -1.26 -33.06
N SER A 191 0.46 -1.11 -34.28
CA SER A 191 -0.92 -0.69 -34.50
C SER A 191 -1.87 -1.86 -34.81
N LEU A 192 -1.35 -2.95 -35.40
CA LEU A 192 -2.13 -4.12 -35.82
C LEU A 192 -1.90 -5.36 -34.93
N ASN A 193 -0.71 -5.52 -34.33
CA ASN A 193 -0.34 -6.69 -33.50
C ASN A 193 0.02 -6.32 -32.04
N PRO A 194 -0.89 -5.69 -31.27
CA PRO A 194 -0.60 -5.17 -29.94
C PRO A 194 -0.35 -6.25 -28.86
N THR A 195 -0.66 -7.53 -29.12
CA THR A 195 -0.61 -8.60 -28.12
C THR A 195 0.57 -9.57 -28.27
N SER A 196 1.39 -9.43 -29.30
CA SER A 196 2.54 -10.32 -29.48
C SER A 196 3.77 -9.79 -28.73
N ILE A 197 4.29 -10.62 -27.81
CA ILE A 197 5.51 -10.34 -27.06
C ILE A 197 6.72 -10.29 -27.99
N TRP A 198 6.69 -11.11 -29.05
CA TRP A 198 7.78 -11.23 -30.02
C TRP A 198 7.85 -10.05 -31.00
N SER A 199 6.74 -9.36 -31.25
CA SER A 199 6.72 -8.16 -32.10
C SER A 199 7.20 -6.88 -31.40
N CYS A 200 7.28 -6.86 -30.06
CA CYS A 200 7.87 -5.73 -29.32
C CYS A 200 9.39 -5.63 -29.51
N LEU A 201 10.12 -6.74 -29.60
CA LEU A 201 11.59 -6.74 -29.72
C LEU A 201 12.08 -6.04 -31.00
N PRO A 202 11.55 -6.33 -32.19
CA PRO A 202 11.88 -5.61 -33.42
C PRO A 202 11.51 -4.12 -33.35
N VAL A 203 10.38 -3.76 -32.71
CA VAL A 203 9.98 -2.36 -32.49
C VAL A 203 11.02 -1.60 -31.65
N PHE A 204 11.48 -2.18 -30.53
CA PHE A 204 12.54 -1.57 -29.70
C PHE A 204 13.92 -1.55 -30.38
N LYS A 205 14.25 -2.57 -31.18
CA LYS A 205 15.53 -2.66 -31.90
C LYS A 205 15.59 -1.69 -33.09
N SER A 206 14.47 -1.49 -33.78
CA SER A 206 14.35 -0.60 -34.95
C SER A 206 14.21 0.88 -34.56
N LEU A 207 13.63 1.17 -33.39
CA LEU A 207 13.62 2.49 -32.78
C LEU A 207 15.03 2.84 -32.27
N SER A 208 15.85 3.47 -33.12
CA SER A 208 17.19 3.94 -32.73
C SER A 208 17.12 4.98 -31.60
N LEU A 209 17.23 4.50 -30.35
CA LEU A 209 17.21 5.30 -29.11
C LEU A 209 18.19 6.48 -29.14
N ALA A 210 19.29 6.35 -29.89
CA ALA A 210 20.32 7.39 -30.03
C ALA A 210 19.88 8.59 -30.87
N LYS A 211 18.94 8.41 -31.80
CA LYS A 211 18.42 9.48 -32.67
C LYS A 211 17.16 10.15 -32.13
N MET A 212 16.62 9.64 -31.01
CA MET A 212 15.42 10.17 -30.39
C MET A 212 15.68 11.42 -29.53
N ARG A 213 14.66 12.25 -29.37
CA ARG A 213 14.65 13.26 -28.31
C ARG A 213 14.73 12.57 -26.96
N LEU A 214 15.50 13.17 -26.03
CA LEU A 214 15.74 12.63 -24.69
C LEU A 214 14.45 12.20 -23.98
N PHE A 215 13.40 13.02 -24.03
CA PHE A 215 12.11 12.71 -23.40
C PHE A 215 11.44 11.46 -23.98
N ASN A 216 11.42 11.30 -25.30
CA ASN A 216 10.80 10.11 -25.93
C ASN A 216 11.61 8.85 -25.60
N ARG A 217 12.94 8.96 -25.53
CA ARG A 217 13.81 7.88 -25.05
C ARG A 217 13.49 7.48 -23.61
N LEU A 218 13.41 8.46 -22.72
CA LEU A 218 13.07 8.22 -21.30
C LEU A 218 11.66 7.62 -21.16
N ALA A 219 10.69 8.09 -21.95
CA ALA A 219 9.32 7.56 -21.95
C ALA A 219 9.27 6.08 -22.36
N LEU A 220 10.02 5.67 -23.38
CA LEU A 220 10.08 4.27 -23.81
C LEU A 220 10.79 3.37 -22.78
N VAL A 221 11.89 3.86 -22.17
CA VAL A 221 12.55 3.15 -21.07
C VAL A 221 11.59 2.99 -19.88
N TRP A 222 10.81 4.04 -19.57
CA TRP A 222 9.82 3.98 -18.51
C TRP A 222 8.70 2.95 -18.78
N VAL A 223 8.28 2.80 -20.03
CA VAL A 223 7.32 1.75 -20.42
C VAL A 223 7.87 0.37 -20.10
N ILE A 224 9.15 0.10 -20.39
CA ILE A 224 9.81 -1.18 -20.05
C ILE A 224 9.89 -1.37 -18.53
N ILE A 225 10.31 -0.35 -17.78
CA ILE A 225 10.34 -0.38 -16.31
C ILE A 225 8.94 -0.67 -15.76
N SER A 226 7.91 -0.09 -16.36
CA SER A 226 6.52 -0.29 -15.95
C SER A 226 6.05 -1.73 -16.21
N MET A 227 6.51 -2.39 -17.27
CA MET A 227 6.23 -3.81 -17.49
C MET A 227 6.84 -4.69 -16.38
N ILE A 228 8.07 -4.40 -15.96
CA ILE A 228 8.70 -5.10 -14.83
C ILE A 228 7.92 -4.84 -13.54
N TYR A 229 7.53 -3.58 -13.30
CA TYR A 229 6.71 -3.21 -12.16
C TYR A 229 5.38 -3.98 -12.09
N LEU A 230 4.69 -4.20 -13.22
CA LEU A 230 3.45 -5.00 -13.26
C LEU A 230 3.64 -6.45 -12.83
N LEU A 231 4.83 -7.02 -13.05
CA LEU A 231 5.16 -8.37 -12.60
C LEU A 231 5.45 -8.39 -11.09
N CYS A 232 6.08 -7.32 -10.58
CA CYS A 232 6.47 -7.23 -9.17
C CYS A 232 5.37 -6.72 -8.24
N ILE A 233 4.36 -5.97 -8.72
CA ILE A 233 3.40 -5.30 -7.83
C ILE A 233 2.66 -6.28 -6.91
N VAL A 234 2.33 -7.48 -7.39
CA VAL A 234 1.63 -8.49 -6.58
C VAL A 234 2.56 -9.03 -5.48
N THR A 235 3.82 -9.33 -5.81
CA THR A 235 4.77 -9.82 -4.80
C THR A 235 5.15 -8.71 -3.82
N MET A 236 5.15 -7.45 -4.25
CA MET A 236 5.31 -6.31 -3.36
C MET A 236 4.14 -6.21 -2.35
N VAL A 237 2.90 -6.32 -2.81
CA VAL A 237 1.73 -6.29 -1.91
C VAL A 237 1.73 -7.47 -0.94
N ASP A 238 2.16 -8.64 -1.40
CA ASP A 238 2.33 -9.82 -0.55
C ASP A 238 3.43 -9.60 0.52
N LEU A 239 4.60 -9.06 0.12
CA LEU A 239 5.73 -8.81 1.05
C LEU A 239 5.45 -7.77 2.14
N MET A 240 4.55 -6.80 1.92
CA MET A 240 4.25 -5.78 2.93
C MET A 240 3.33 -6.27 4.04
N THR A 241 2.56 -7.34 3.79
CA THR A 241 1.59 -7.90 4.73
C THR A 241 1.95 -9.31 5.14
N GLY A 242 1.34 -9.76 6.21
CA GLY A 242 1.41 -11.15 6.59
C GLY A 242 0.81 -11.38 7.95
N TYR A 243 0.81 -12.64 8.35
CA TYR A 243 0.47 -13.04 9.71
C TYR A 243 1.66 -13.71 10.37
N GLN A 244 1.76 -13.49 11.68
CA GLN A 244 2.73 -14.15 12.54
C GLN A 244 2.02 -14.71 13.76
N THR A 245 2.61 -15.75 14.35
CA THR A 245 2.13 -16.30 15.61
C THR A 245 2.32 -15.26 16.72
N GLY A 246 1.30 -15.09 17.55
CA GLY A 246 1.40 -14.29 18.77
C GLY A 246 2.50 -14.82 19.69
N GLN A 247 2.91 -13.99 20.65
CA GLN A 247 3.86 -14.39 21.68
C GLN A 247 3.15 -14.35 23.03
N ALA A 248 3.24 -15.43 23.77
CA ALA A 248 2.85 -15.52 25.17
C ALA A 248 4.09 -15.24 26.03
N THR A 249 3.88 -14.49 27.11
CA THR A 249 4.93 -14.12 28.04
C THR A 249 4.91 -15.08 29.21
N TRP A 250 5.99 -15.84 29.42
CA TRP A 250 6.13 -16.70 30.58
C TRP A 250 7.13 -16.11 31.56
N PHE A 251 6.71 -15.90 32.79
CA PHE A 251 7.56 -15.41 33.87
C PHE A 251 8.17 -16.57 34.64
N LYS A 252 9.49 -16.51 34.84
CA LYS A 252 10.25 -17.44 35.67
C LYS A 252 10.21 -16.96 37.11
N GLN A 253 9.48 -17.70 37.94
CA GLN A 253 9.44 -17.49 39.38
C GLN A 253 10.81 -17.84 40.02
N PRO A 254 11.11 -17.28 41.21
CA PRO A 254 12.35 -17.58 41.94
C PRO A 254 12.60 -19.06 42.25
N ASP A 255 11.53 -19.86 42.41
CA ASP A 255 11.59 -21.32 42.60
C ASP A 255 11.93 -22.09 41.30
N GLY A 256 12.04 -21.38 40.17
CA GLY A 256 12.31 -21.94 38.85
C GLY A 256 11.07 -22.37 38.07
N LYS A 257 9.86 -22.28 38.64
CA LYS A 257 8.61 -22.58 37.96
C LYS A 257 8.30 -21.49 36.93
N MET A 258 7.68 -21.89 35.83
CA MET A 258 7.27 -20.97 34.77
C MET A 258 5.76 -20.75 34.87
N VAL A 259 5.33 -19.50 34.89
CA VAL A 259 3.92 -19.10 34.94
C VAL A 259 3.61 -18.15 33.80
N ASN A 260 2.46 -18.31 33.14
CA ASN A 260 2.02 -17.37 32.12
C ASN A 260 1.75 -16.00 32.76
N ALA A 261 2.40 -14.94 32.29
CA ALA A 261 2.24 -13.58 32.80
C ALA A 261 0.83 -12.99 32.55
N ASP A 262 0.07 -13.55 31.61
CA ASP A 262 -1.30 -13.10 31.31
C ASP A 262 -2.27 -13.25 32.50
N VAL A 263 -1.96 -14.13 33.47
CA VAL A 263 -2.79 -14.33 34.67
C VAL A 263 -2.74 -13.14 35.63
N GLY A 264 -1.81 -12.20 35.41
CA GLY A 264 -1.62 -11.01 36.24
C GLY A 264 -0.69 -11.23 37.43
N PRO A 265 -0.15 -10.14 38.01
CA PRO A 265 0.84 -10.22 39.08
C PRO A 265 0.32 -10.91 40.33
N GLU A 266 -0.93 -10.65 40.72
CA GLU A 266 -1.54 -11.28 41.90
C GLU A 266 -1.61 -12.80 41.78
N ALA A 267 -2.08 -13.34 40.64
CA ALA A 267 -2.18 -14.78 40.46
C ALA A 267 -0.79 -15.45 40.36
N ILE A 268 0.23 -14.77 39.82
CA ILE A 268 1.61 -15.27 39.83
C ILE A 268 2.15 -15.36 41.26
N VAL A 269 1.86 -14.36 42.10
CA VAL A 269 2.28 -14.38 43.51
C VAL A 269 1.51 -15.46 44.29
N LYS A 270 0.22 -15.67 44.03
CA LYS A 270 -0.59 -16.74 44.68
C LYS A 270 -0.11 -18.14 44.31
N ASP A 271 0.34 -18.33 43.07
CA ASP A 271 0.85 -19.61 42.59
C ASP A 271 2.25 -19.93 43.14
N LEU A 272 3.00 -18.89 43.53
CA LEU A 272 4.17 -19.05 44.38
C LEU A 272 3.68 -19.67 45.69
N SER A 273 4.02 -20.93 45.96
CA SER A 273 3.53 -21.68 47.13
C SER A 273 4.24 -21.22 48.40
N ILE A 274 4.08 -19.94 48.74
CA ILE A 274 4.75 -19.28 49.85
C ILE A 274 4.07 -19.75 51.11
N THR A 275 4.71 -20.69 51.80
CA THR A 275 4.32 -21.02 53.17
C THR A 275 4.97 -19.98 54.06
N ILE A 276 4.22 -18.92 54.39
CA ILE A 276 4.69 -17.92 55.36
C ILE A 276 4.63 -18.56 56.74
N THR A 277 5.73 -18.50 57.49
CA THR A 277 5.73 -19.01 58.86
C THR A 277 4.70 -18.23 59.67
N ALA A 278 3.89 -18.92 60.47
CA ALA A 278 2.91 -18.25 61.31
C ALA A 278 3.66 -17.27 62.26
N PRO A 279 3.28 -15.98 62.28
CA PRO A 279 4.01 -15.01 63.09
C PRO A 279 3.90 -15.34 64.58
N PRO A 280 4.96 -15.02 65.36
CA PRO A 280 4.94 -15.26 66.80
C PRO A 280 3.79 -14.49 67.45
N GLN A 281 3.02 -15.18 68.29
CA GLN A 281 1.91 -14.57 69.03
C GLN A 281 2.38 -13.72 70.20
N ASN A 282 3.56 -13.99 70.76
CA ASN A 282 4.09 -13.25 71.90
C ASN A 282 5.36 -12.53 71.49
N ILE A 283 5.35 -11.20 71.59
CA ILE A 283 6.51 -10.37 71.26
C ILE A 283 6.93 -9.53 72.47
N THR A 284 8.22 -9.29 72.62
CA THR A 284 8.75 -8.41 73.66
C THR A 284 8.87 -7.00 73.11
N MET A 285 8.13 -6.07 73.71
CA MET A 285 8.14 -4.66 73.32
C MET A 285 9.42 -3.95 73.80
N PRO A 286 9.78 -2.77 73.24
CA PRO A 286 10.96 -1.98 73.62
C PRO A 286 11.06 -1.50 75.09
N GLY A 287 10.15 -1.94 75.97
CA GLY A 287 10.16 -1.71 77.43
C GLY A 287 10.21 -2.99 78.28
N GLY A 288 10.42 -4.16 77.67
CA GLY A 288 10.49 -5.46 78.36
C GLY A 288 9.13 -6.12 78.64
N ASN A 289 8.02 -5.47 78.28
CA ASN A 289 6.68 -6.01 78.41
C ASN A 289 6.38 -6.98 77.25
N VAL A 290 5.76 -8.12 77.55
CA VAL A 290 5.31 -9.09 76.54
C VAL A 290 3.91 -8.71 76.07
N ALA A 291 3.74 -8.50 74.77
CA ALA A 291 2.46 -8.26 74.13
C ALA A 291 2.01 -9.54 73.39
N THR A 292 0.76 -9.96 73.62
CA THR A 292 0.13 -11.05 72.88
C THR A 292 -0.65 -10.47 71.70
N LEU A 293 -0.27 -10.88 70.50
CA LEU A 293 -0.81 -10.42 69.22
C LEU A 293 -1.82 -11.42 68.67
N HIS A 294 -2.98 -10.90 68.31
CA HIS A 294 -3.97 -11.61 67.51
C HIS A 294 -3.85 -11.15 66.06
N TRP A 295 -3.27 -12.01 65.24
CA TRP A 295 -3.06 -11.74 63.83
C TRP A 295 -4.35 -11.89 63.03
N THR A 296 -4.63 -10.92 62.18
CA THR A 296 -5.68 -10.87 61.18
C THR A 296 -5.05 -11.03 59.80
N GLY A 297 -5.62 -11.93 58.98
CA GLY A 297 -5.10 -12.34 57.68
C GLY A 297 -4.82 -13.85 57.64
N ASP A 298 -5.24 -14.54 56.58
CA ASP A 298 -5.01 -15.97 56.44
C ASP A 298 -3.54 -16.24 56.03
N THR A 299 -2.90 -17.22 56.67
CA THR A 299 -1.50 -17.64 56.43
C THR A 299 -1.28 -18.33 55.06
N GLY A 300 -2.17 -18.11 54.10
CA GLY A 300 -2.11 -18.65 52.74
C GLY A 300 -2.53 -17.65 51.66
N ASP A 301 -2.80 -16.39 52.02
CA ASP A 301 -3.08 -15.32 51.06
C ASP A 301 -1.92 -14.33 51.01
N ILE A 302 -1.86 -13.52 49.94
CA ILE A 302 -0.80 -12.51 49.72
C ILE A 302 -0.89 -11.37 50.76
N GLN A 303 -1.96 -11.32 51.54
CA GLN A 303 -2.15 -10.34 52.59
C GLN A 303 -1.08 -10.48 53.66
N VAL A 304 -0.43 -9.37 53.97
CA VAL A 304 0.49 -9.28 55.09
C VAL A 304 -0.30 -9.43 56.39
N PRO A 305 0.02 -10.42 57.25
CA PRO A 305 -0.54 -10.53 58.59
C PRO A 305 -0.35 -9.26 59.39
N GLN A 306 -1.43 -8.79 59.99
CA GLN A 306 -1.47 -7.59 60.82
C GLN A 306 -2.04 -7.93 62.19
N ALA A 307 -1.60 -7.26 63.24
CA ALA A 307 -2.20 -7.39 64.57
C ALA A 307 -2.39 -5.99 65.17
N GLN A 308 -3.58 -5.73 65.70
CA GLN A 308 -3.91 -4.45 66.33
C GLN A 308 -4.07 -4.62 67.84
N MET A 309 -3.47 -3.72 68.62
CA MET A 309 -3.72 -3.64 70.06
C MET A 309 -5.03 -2.91 70.37
N PRO A 310 -5.65 -3.13 71.55
CA PRO A 310 -6.79 -2.34 71.97
C PRO A 310 -6.48 -0.84 71.98
N ILE A 311 -7.44 -0.02 71.55
CA ILE A 311 -7.33 1.45 71.56
C ILE A 311 -7.37 1.93 73.02
N ASP A 312 -6.40 2.77 73.42
CA ASP A 312 -6.43 3.44 74.72
C ASP A 312 -7.60 4.44 74.76
N PRO A 313 -8.58 4.26 75.66
CA PRO A 313 -9.78 5.10 75.71
C PRO A 313 -9.51 6.55 76.13
N ASN A 314 -8.33 6.86 76.69
CA ASN A 314 -7.99 8.20 77.16
C ASN A 314 -7.22 9.02 76.13
N THR A 315 -6.41 8.37 75.29
CA THR A 315 -5.54 9.01 74.31
C THR A 315 -5.95 8.77 72.86
N ASN A 316 -6.89 7.84 72.62
CA ASN A 316 -7.26 7.34 71.30
C ASN A 316 -6.06 6.77 70.52
N GLU A 317 -5.04 6.27 71.23
CA GLU A 317 -3.85 5.68 70.63
C GLU A 317 -3.96 4.15 70.54
N SER A 318 -3.40 3.57 69.49
CA SER A 318 -3.22 2.13 69.33
C SER A 318 -1.88 1.85 68.68
N THR A 319 -1.30 0.70 68.99
CA THR A 319 -0.15 0.16 68.26
C THR A 319 -0.64 -0.89 67.27
N ILE A 320 -0.17 -0.79 66.03
CA ILE A 320 -0.40 -1.77 64.97
C ILE A 320 0.92 -2.47 64.68
N PHE A 321 0.86 -3.79 64.56
CA PHE A 321 1.96 -4.65 64.16
C PHE A 321 1.70 -5.22 62.78
N TYR A 322 2.76 -5.33 61.99
CA TYR A 322 2.72 -6.00 60.70
C TYR A 322 4.07 -6.65 60.43
N GLN A 323 4.07 -7.70 59.62
CA GLN A 323 5.28 -8.42 59.25
C GLN A 323 5.81 -7.99 57.89
N THR A 324 7.13 -7.86 57.77
CA THR A 324 7.79 -7.54 56.52
C THR A 324 9.24 -8.01 56.54
N CYS A 325 9.78 -8.43 55.40
CA CYS A 325 11.16 -8.92 55.33
C CYS A 325 12.16 -7.79 55.60
N VAL A 326 13.13 -8.07 56.49
CA VAL A 326 14.25 -7.16 56.81
C VAL A 326 15.37 -7.34 55.80
N ASP A 327 15.65 -8.60 55.46
CA ASP A 327 16.63 -9.03 54.47
C ASP A 327 16.14 -10.31 53.78
N HIS A 328 17.01 -10.96 52.98
CA HIS A 328 16.69 -12.17 52.22
C HIS A 328 16.45 -13.42 53.09
N GLU A 329 16.74 -13.38 54.39
CA GLU A 329 16.69 -14.55 55.28
C GLU A 329 15.85 -14.29 56.54
N LYS A 330 15.52 -13.04 56.85
CA LYS A 330 14.84 -12.64 58.08
C LYS A 330 13.55 -11.88 57.83
N MET A 331 12.48 -12.36 58.45
CA MET A 331 11.22 -11.66 58.60
C MET A 331 11.27 -10.76 59.85
N GLY A 332 10.86 -9.51 59.71
CA GLY A 332 10.77 -8.54 60.79
C GLY A 332 9.32 -8.26 61.17
N ILE A 333 9.09 -8.04 62.46
CA ILE A 333 7.83 -7.50 62.97
C ILE A 333 8.06 -6.03 63.26
N TYR A 334 7.31 -5.19 62.55
CA TYR A 334 7.35 -3.75 62.70
C TYR A 334 6.13 -3.29 63.46
N TYR A 335 6.29 -2.22 64.22
CA TYR A 335 5.19 -1.58 64.92
C TYR A 335 5.11 -0.10 64.60
N LEU A 336 3.89 0.42 64.64
CA LEU A 336 3.60 1.83 64.48
C LEU A 336 2.50 2.25 65.45
N ASN A 337 2.64 3.44 66.01
CA ASN A 337 1.64 4.04 66.89
C ASN A 337 0.72 4.92 66.06
N VAL A 338 -0.59 4.73 66.20
CA VAL A 338 -1.65 5.44 65.48
C VAL A 338 -2.55 6.14 66.47
N THR A 339 -2.87 7.41 66.20
CA THR A 339 -3.90 8.19 66.90
C THR A 339 -5.17 8.22 66.06
N TYR A 340 -6.29 7.76 66.61
CA TYR A 340 -7.58 7.73 65.91
C TYR A 340 -8.32 9.06 66.06
N THR A 341 -8.73 9.64 64.92
CA THR A 341 -9.53 10.87 64.87
C THR A 341 -11.04 10.62 64.67
N THR A 342 -11.43 9.46 64.11
CA THR A 342 -12.83 9.02 63.98
C THR A 342 -12.97 7.49 64.14
N PRO A 343 -14.14 6.95 64.57
CA PRO A 343 -14.26 5.54 65.00
C PRO A 343 -14.49 4.50 63.89
N ASP A 344 -14.87 4.87 62.67
CA ASP A 344 -15.65 3.95 61.82
C ASP A 344 -15.05 3.49 60.48
N HIS A 345 -13.83 3.86 60.10
CA HIS A 345 -13.18 3.26 58.93
C HIS A 345 -11.70 2.95 59.18
N TRP A 346 -11.35 1.66 59.21
CA TRP A 346 -9.97 1.23 59.20
C TRP A 346 -9.51 0.99 57.76
N SER A 347 -8.30 1.42 57.46
CA SER A 347 -7.28 0.61 56.82
C SER A 347 -5.96 1.30 57.15
N PRO A 348 -4.90 0.56 57.48
CA PRO A 348 -3.63 1.16 57.90
C PRO A 348 -2.99 2.03 56.80
N PHE A 349 -3.48 1.99 55.56
CA PHE A 349 -2.95 2.75 54.42
C PHE A 349 -4.01 3.27 53.43
N THR A 350 -5.31 3.30 53.76
CA THR A 350 -6.31 3.93 52.86
C THR A 350 -6.16 5.43 52.98
N SER A 351 -5.22 5.99 52.22
CA SER A 351 -4.86 7.41 52.15
C SER A 351 -4.38 7.96 53.50
N PHE A 352 -3.31 8.76 53.61
CA PHE A 352 -3.28 10.14 53.14
C PHE A 352 -4.63 10.88 53.21
N ASP A 353 -5.53 10.43 54.08
CA ASP A 353 -6.73 11.15 54.41
C ASP A 353 -6.28 12.41 55.15
N ASN A 354 -6.91 13.53 54.82
CA ASN A 354 -6.39 14.89 54.99
C ASN A 354 -6.29 15.36 56.47
N GLY A 355 -6.11 14.45 57.42
CA GLY A 355 -6.09 14.69 58.87
C GLY A 355 -5.27 13.71 59.74
N THR A 356 -4.83 12.54 59.25
CA THR A 356 -3.97 11.61 60.04
C THR A 356 -2.50 11.83 59.69
N ARG A 357 -1.84 12.74 60.43
CA ARG A 357 -0.37 12.91 60.34
C ARG A 357 0.33 11.76 61.07
N HIS A 358 0.86 10.79 60.34
CA HIS A 358 1.84 9.86 60.90
C HIS A 358 3.21 10.57 61.01
N SER A 359 3.77 10.62 62.22
CA SER A 359 5.03 11.32 62.54
C SER A 359 6.24 10.39 62.66
N THR A 360 6.09 9.08 62.47
CA THR A 360 7.15 8.11 62.82
C THR A 360 7.36 7.08 61.74
N MET A 361 8.63 6.87 61.39
CA MET A 361 9.07 5.68 60.66
C MET A 361 8.73 4.44 61.49
N PRO A 362 8.38 3.31 60.85
CA PRO A 362 8.08 2.08 61.55
C PRO A 362 9.33 1.54 62.24
N ASP A 363 9.20 1.14 63.51
CA ASP A 363 10.29 0.60 64.31
C ASP A 363 10.26 -0.94 64.26
N LEU A 364 11.44 -1.55 64.15
CA LEU A 364 11.60 -3.00 64.19
C LEU A 364 11.50 -3.49 65.65
N SER A 365 10.49 -4.31 65.97
CA SER A 365 10.36 -4.94 67.30
C SER A 365 11.26 -6.16 67.43
N THR A 366 11.15 -7.10 66.48
CA THR A 366 11.91 -8.34 66.50
C THR A 366 12.04 -8.90 65.09
N SER A 367 12.96 -9.83 64.89
CA SER A 367 13.16 -10.52 63.62
C SER A 367 13.41 -12.00 63.86
N TYR A 368 12.92 -12.84 62.94
CA TYR A 368 13.10 -14.28 62.95
C TYR A 368 13.49 -14.78 61.55
N GLU A 369 14.18 -15.91 61.49
CA GLU A 369 14.55 -16.53 60.21
C GLU A 369 13.30 -17.07 59.53
N ASP A 370 13.10 -16.66 58.27
CA ASP A 370 12.02 -17.18 57.42
C ASP A 370 12.52 -17.30 55.98
N GLU A 371 12.47 -18.52 55.44
CA GLU A 371 12.89 -18.78 54.06
C GLU A 371 11.97 -18.13 53.02
N SER A 372 10.74 -17.74 53.40
CA SER A 372 9.84 -17.01 52.51
C SER A 372 10.43 -15.68 52.04
N CYS A 373 11.30 -15.05 52.85
CA CYS A 373 11.96 -13.79 52.53
C CYS A 373 13.01 -13.89 51.41
N LYS A 374 13.41 -15.10 50.99
CA LYS A 374 14.23 -15.29 49.79
C LYS A 374 13.49 -14.86 48.51
N ASN A 375 12.17 -15.03 48.52
CA ASN A 375 11.30 -14.90 47.35
C ASN A 375 10.29 -13.74 47.46
N LEU A 376 10.13 -13.16 48.65
CA LEU A 376 9.21 -12.07 48.96
C LEU A 376 9.92 -10.76 49.21
N PHE A 377 9.37 -9.67 48.67
CA PHE A 377 9.75 -8.33 49.10
C PHE A 377 8.51 -7.48 49.41
N PRO A 378 8.54 -6.70 50.50
CA PRO A 378 7.47 -5.78 50.83
C PRO A 378 7.48 -4.60 49.85
N LEU A 379 6.32 -4.32 49.27
CA LEU A 379 6.05 -3.02 48.68
C LEU A 379 4.95 -2.37 49.50
N LEU A 380 5.25 -1.20 50.06
CA LEU A 380 4.19 -0.27 50.44
C LEU A 380 3.51 0.17 49.14
N ASN A 381 2.44 -0.51 48.76
CA ASN A 381 1.47 0.07 47.85
C ASN A 381 0.50 0.88 48.71
N VAL A 382 0.60 2.21 48.65
CA VAL A 382 -0.17 3.13 49.51
C VAL A 382 -1.58 3.38 48.93
N ASP A 383 -1.89 2.78 47.79
CA ASP A 383 -3.16 2.98 47.11
C ASP A 383 -4.08 1.76 47.30
N TYR A 384 -4.94 1.90 48.31
CA TYR A 384 -6.26 1.24 48.45
C TYR A 384 -6.29 -0.27 48.83
N TYR A 385 -6.72 -0.52 50.09
CA TYR A 385 -7.26 -1.78 50.65
C TYR A 385 -6.31 -2.92 51.10
N GLY A 386 -5.16 -2.60 51.71
CA GLY A 386 -4.41 -3.55 52.56
C GLY A 386 -2.91 -3.65 52.26
N LEU A 387 -2.16 -4.34 53.11
CA LEU A 387 -0.75 -4.66 52.86
C LEU A 387 -0.67 -6.02 52.14
N TYR A 388 0.04 -6.07 51.02
CA TYR A 388 0.24 -7.27 50.21
C TYR A 388 1.72 -7.52 49.96
N TYR A 389 2.11 -8.79 49.99
CA TYR A 389 3.42 -9.22 49.53
C TYR A 389 3.53 -9.14 47.99
N LEU A 390 4.68 -8.72 47.48
CA LEU A 390 4.95 -8.70 46.04
C LEU A 390 6.29 -9.39 45.75
N ILE A 391 6.46 -9.83 44.51
CA ILE A 391 7.76 -10.32 44.02
C ILE A 391 8.69 -9.11 43.87
N ASN A 392 9.99 -9.30 44.15
CA ASN A 392 11.02 -8.28 43.98
C ASN A 392 10.88 -7.55 42.62
N PHE A 393 10.69 -6.23 42.63
CA PHE A 393 10.63 -5.43 41.40
C PHE A 393 11.89 -5.60 40.54
N GLY A 394 13.08 -5.73 41.15
CA GLY A 394 14.29 -6.02 40.38
C GLY A 394 14.22 -7.36 39.65
N TRP A 395 13.60 -8.39 40.23
CA TRP A 395 13.38 -9.66 39.55
C TRP A 395 12.30 -9.56 38.47
N TRP A 396 11.26 -8.76 38.74
CA TRP A 396 10.14 -8.49 37.84
C TRP A 396 10.51 -7.61 36.64
N GLU A 397 11.49 -6.72 36.80
CA GLU A 397 11.98 -5.84 35.73
C GLU A 397 13.11 -6.47 34.91
N THR A 398 13.71 -7.57 35.38
CA THR A 398 14.84 -8.19 34.67
C THR A 398 14.33 -9.01 33.47
N PRO A 399 14.67 -8.65 32.21
CA PRO A 399 14.14 -9.32 31.02
C PRO A 399 14.51 -10.81 30.91
N VAL A 400 15.60 -11.24 31.56
CA VAL A 400 16.06 -12.65 31.52
C VAL A 400 15.13 -13.60 32.27
N ASN A 401 14.25 -13.06 33.11
CA ASN A 401 13.24 -13.82 33.84
C ASN A 401 11.96 -14.00 33.02
N PHE A 402 11.89 -13.44 31.81
CA PHE A 402 10.78 -13.66 30.89
C PHE A 402 11.22 -14.54 29.73
N LEU A 403 10.39 -15.54 29.43
CA LEU A 403 10.53 -16.42 28.28
C LEU A 403 9.38 -16.17 27.31
N CYS A 404 9.73 -15.81 26.07
CA CYS A 404 8.75 -15.64 25.00
C CYS A 404 8.49 -16.99 24.32
N VAL A 405 7.23 -17.43 24.34
CA VAL A 405 6.80 -18.69 23.74
C VAL A 405 5.74 -18.40 22.67
N PRO A 406 5.72 -19.11 21.53
CA PRO A 406 4.65 -18.98 20.56
C PRO A 406 3.28 -19.25 21.19
N ALA A 407 2.35 -18.31 21.04
CA ALA A 407 0.98 -18.47 21.52
C ALA A 407 0.12 -19.29 20.54
N ASP A 408 -1.11 -19.61 20.94
CA ASP A 408 -2.11 -20.33 20.13
C ASP A 408 -2.91 -19.40 19.20
N TYR A 409 -2.68 -18.10 19.27
CA TYR A 409 -3.30 -17.09 18.42
C TYR A 409 -2.33 -16.49 17.41
N TYR A 410 -2.89 -15.88 16.37
CA TYR A 410 -2.18 -15.22 15.28
C TYR A 410 -2.55 -13.75 15.21
N ARG A 411 -1.67 -12.97 14.61
CA ARG A 411 -1.85 -11.54 14.37
C ARG A 411 -1.53 -11.26 12.91
N TRP A 412 -2.37 -10.45 12.27
CA TRP A 412 -2.20 -10.04 10.88
C TRP A 412 -1.95 -8.54 10.82
N GLY A 413 -1.06 -8.13 9.93
CA GLY A 413 -0.72 -6.73 9.81
C GLY A 413 0.30 -6.45 8.73
N PHE A 414 1.00 -5.33 8.91
CA PHE A 414 1.96 -4.80 7.96
C PHE A 414 3.36 -4.75 8.56
N SER A 415 4.36 -5.01 7.70
CA SER A 415 5.74 -4.64 7.98
C SER A 415 5.94 -3.18 7.62
N GLN A 416 6.22 -2.33 8.61
CA GLN A 416 6.38 -0.89 8.41
C GLN A 416 7.45 -0.56 7.38
N ARG A 417 8.59 -1.27 7.41
CA ARG A 417 9.70 -1.02 6.47
C ARG A 417 9.31 -1.39 5.04
N TYR A 418 8.76 -2.57 4.82
CA TYR A 418 8.26 -2.95 3.50
C TYR A 418 7.14 -2.03 3.04
N THR A 419 6.22 -1.66 3.93
CA THR A 419 5.12 -0.74 3.60
C THR A 419 5.67 0.62 3.16
N ILE A 420 6.61 1.23 3.89
CA ILE A 420 7.22 2.51 3.49
C ILE A 420 7.97 2.37 2.16
N LEU A 421 8.80 1.34 2.01
CA LEU A 421 9.59 1.11 0.79
C LEU A 421 8.68 0.94 -0.44
N LEU A 422 7.69 0.06 -0.34
CA LEU A 422 6.86 -0.36 -1.47
C LEU A 422 5.81 0.68 -1.82
N THR A 423 5.25 1.38 -0.82
CA THR A 423 4.40 2.56 -1.10
C THR A 423 5.22 3.69 -1.71
N SER A 424 6.48 3.90 -1.33
CA SER A 424 7.36 4.89 -1.98
C SER A 424 7.62 4.54 -3.45
N ILE A 425 7.92 3.28 -3.76
CA ILE A 425 8.10 2.81 -5.14
C ILE A 425 6.81 3.01 -5.94
N ASN A 426 5.65 2.66 -5.37
CA ASN A 426 4.34 2.87 -6.01
C ASN A 426 4.08 4.36 -6.28
N SER A 427 4.33 5.24 -5.30
CA SER A 427 4.18 6.69 -5.44
C SER A 427 5.06 7.27 -6.53
N VAL A 428 6.34 6.89 -6.59
CA VAL A 428 7.25 7.31 -7.67
C VAL A 428 6.75 6.81 -9.02
N TRP A 429 6.33 5.55 -9.09
CA TRP A 429 5.82 4.96 -10.32
C TRP A 429 4.57 5.70 -10.82
N LEU A 430 3.63 5.99 -9.93
CA LEU A 430 2.39 6.68 -10.24
C LEU A 430 2.64 8.12 -10.69
N LEU A 431 3.55 8.86 -10.03
CA LEU A 431 3.91 10.23 -10.38
C LEU A 431 4.53 10.33 -11.78
N ILE A 432 5.49 9.46 -12.10
CA ILE A 432 6.15 9.45 -13.42
C ILE A 432 5.15 9.03 -14.50
N THR A 433 4.31 8.03 -14.23
CA THR A 433 3.27 7.58 -15.16
C THR A 433 2.22 8.66 -15.41
N ALA A 434 1.80 9.39 -14.37
CA ALA A 434 0.89 10.53 -14.51
C ALA A 434 1.53 11.70 -15.28
N ALA A 435 2.81 11.99 -15.05
CA ALA A 435 3.56 13.01 -15.79
C ALA A 435 3.69 12.64 -17.27
N LEU A 436 3.96 11.38 -17.58
CA LEU A 436 4.01 10.88 -18.97
C LEU A 436 2.64 10.90 -19.63
N TRP A 437 1.58 10.51 -18.92
CA TRP A 437 0.22 10.63 -19.42
C TRP A 437 -0.10 12.08 -19.78
N LEU A 438 0.17 13.03 -18.87
CA LEU A 438 -0.02 14.46 -19.12
C LEU A 438 0.81 14.96 -20.30
N TYR A 439 2.06 14.51 -20.41
CA TYR A 439 2.94 14.86 -21.52
C TYR A 439 2.36 14.40 -22.86
N VAL A 440 1.89 13.15 -22.95
CA VAL A 440 1.25 12.61 -24.16
C VAL A 440 0.00 13.41 -24.50
N GLU A 441 -0.87 13.63 -23.51
CA GLU A 441 -2.13 14.32 -23.71
C GLU A 441 -1.92 15.76 -24.19
N LEU A 442 -0.88 16.46 -23.72
CA LEU A 442 -0.57 17.83 -24.12
C LEU A 442 0.15 17.93 -25.47
N TYR A 443 1.04 16.99 -25.79
CA TYR A 443 1.92 17.11 -26.95
C TYR A 443 1.45 16.33 -28.19
N SER A 444 0.56 15.34 -28.07
CA SER A 444 0.01 14.64 -29.24
C SER A 444 -1.17 15.41 -29.85
N GLN A 445 -1.00 15.90 -31.08
CA GLN A 445 -2.08 16.56 -31.80
C GLN A 445 -3.11 15.55 -32.33
N LEU A 446 -2.65 14.35 -32.71
CA LEU A 446 -3.52 13.28 -33.19
C LEU A 446 -4.47 12.82 -32.08
N LEU A 447 -3.94 12.57 -30.87
CA LEU A 447 -4.75 12.13 -29.74
C LEU A 447 -5.82 13.17 -29.34
N GLN A 448 -5.46 14.46 -29.33
CA GLN A 448 -6.36 15.55 -28.92
C GLN A 448 -7.50 15.84 -29.89
N LYS A 449 -7.25 15.70 -31.20
CA LYS A 449 -8.18 16.11 -32.26
C LYS A 449 -8.87 14.94 -32.94
N ARG A 450 -8.08 13.93 -33.33
CA ARG A 450 -8.56 12.73 -34.02
C ARG A 450 -9.05 11.68 -33.01
N GLY A 451 -8.52 11.70 -31.78
CA GLY A 451 -8.79 10.70 -30.75
C GLY A 451 -7.78 9.54 -30.78
N ARG A 452 -8.07 8.47 -30.05
CA ARG A 452 -7.23 7.26 -30.06
C ARG A 452 -7.17 6.68 -31.48
N LEU A 453 -5.98 6.27 -31.93
CA LEU A 453 -5.88 5.46 -33.14
C LEU A 453 -6.37 4.05 -32.78
N ASP A 454 -7.39 3.64 -33.50
CA ASP A 454 -8.07 2.35 -33.32
C ASP A 454 -7.81 1.49 -34.55
N LYS A 455 -8.13 0.19 -34.46
CA LYS A 455 -7.79 -0.84 -35.44
C LYS A 455 -8.03 -0.39 -36.89
N TRP A 456 -9.22 0.12 -37.19
CA TRP A 456 -9.59 0.52 -38.55
C TRP A 456 -8.80 1.72 -39.07
N ARG A 457 -8.46 2.67 -38.20
CA ARG A 457 -7.64 3.82 -38.62
C ARG A 457 -6.20 3.41 -38.88
N ALA A 458 -5.66 2.53 -38.04
CA ALA A 458 -4.35 1.95 -38.28
C ALA A 458 -4.29 1.21 -39.63
N VAL A 459 -5.32 0.41 -39.93
CA VAL A 459 -5.44 -0.29 -41.21
C VAL A 459 -5.52 0.70 -42.37
N LEU A 460 -6.37 1.73 -42.29
CA LEU A 460 -6.52 2.71 -43.35
C LEU A 460 -5.25 3.54 -43.57
N ASP A 461 -4.63 4.04 -42.50
CA ASP A 461 -3.41 4.84 -42.57
C ASP A 461 -2.26 3.99 -43.18
N MET A 462 -2.11 2.73 -42.74
CA MET A 462 -1.10 1.82 -43.28
C MET A 462 -1.39 1.41 -44.72
N ALA A 463 -2.63 1.04 -45.05
CA ALA A 463 -3.04 0.67 -46.40
C ALA A 463 -2.82 1.82 -47.38
N SER A 464 -3.11 3.06 -46.96
CA SER A 464 -2.87 4.24 -47.78
C SER A 464 -1.38 4.45 -48.07
N ALA A 465 -0.52 4.28 -47.07
CA ALA A 465 0.94 4.39 -47.22
C ALA A 465 1.49 3.32 -48.16
N LEU A 466 1.03 2.07 -48.02
CA LEU A 466 1.46 0.96 -48.86
C LEU A 466 0.94 1.07 -50.30
N GLN A 467 -0.33 1.47 -50.51
CA GLN A 467 -0.90 1.67 -51.84
C GLN A 467 -0.20 2.81 -52.59
N GLN A 468 0.20 3.88 -51.90
CA GLN A 468 0.95 4.97 -52.51
C GLN A 468 2.29 4.50 -53.08
N ARG A 469 2.89 3.44 -52.49
CA ARG A 469 4.16 2.87 -52.96
C ARG A 469 4.00 1.73 -53.97
N PHE A 470 3.12 0.78 -53.68
CA PHE A 470 3.00 -0.47 -54.43
C PHE A 470 1.91 -0.44 -55.50
N GLY A 471 1.10 0.62 -55.54
CA GLY A 471 -0.06 0.71 -56.45
C GLY A 471 -1.27 -0.06 -55.91
N HIS A 472 -2.30 -0.21 -56.75
CA HIS A 472 -3.58 -0.81 -56.36
C HIS A 472 -3.63 -2.34 -56.53
N ASP A 473 -2.72 -2.92 -57.31
CA ASP A 473 -2.76 -4.34 -57.71
C ASP A 473 -1.79 -5.21 -56.89
N THR A 474 -1.89 -5.17 -55.55
CA THR A 474 -1.01 -5.94 -54.65
C THR A 474 -1.51 -7.34 -54.29
N GLY A 475 -2.72 -7.72 -54.72
CA GLY A 475 -3.37 -8.98 -54.31
C GLY A 475 -2.73 -10.27 -54.81
N ALA A 476 -1.80 -10.19 -55.78
CA ALA A 476 -1.12 -11.37 -56.36
C ALA A 476 0.23 -11.69 -55.69
N TYR A 477 0.75 -10.80 -54.83
CA TYR A 477 2.07 -10.97 -54.20
C TYR A 477 2.00 -11.92 -53.00
N THR A 478 3.08 -12.65 -52.77
CA THR A 478 3.23 -13.50 -51.57
C THR A 478 3.70 -12.68 -50.36
N GLU A 479 3.43 -13.16 -49.14
CA GLU A 479 3.83 -12.45 -47.91
C GLU A 479 5.35 -12.20 -47.85
N ASP A 480 6.17 -13.19 -48.25
CA ASP A 480 7.64 -13.06 -48.28
C ASP A 480 8.14 -11.98 -49.27
N GLU A 481 7.41 -11.78 -50.38
CA GLU A 481 7.71 -10.72 -51.36
C GLU A 481 7.28 -9.35 -50.85
N LEU A 482 6.10 -9.27 -50.22
CA LEU A 482 5.60 -8.07 -49.57
C LEU A 482 6.52 -7.63 -48.43
N GLU A 483 6.97 -8.54 -47.56
CA GLU A 483 7.86 -8.23 -46.44
C GLU A 483 9.19 -7.65 -46.95
N LYS A 484 9.80 -8.26 -47.98
CA LYS A 484 11.03 -7.74 -48.60
C LYS A 484 10.88 -6.36 -49.24
N GLU A 485 9.73 -6.04 -49.80
CA GLU A 485 9.47 -4.71 -50.36
C GLU A 485 9.16 -3.69 -49.28
N VAL A 486 8.48 -4.09 -48.20
CA VAL A 486 8.21 -3.25 -47.02
C VAL A 486 9.51 -2.91 -46.28
N GLU A 487 10.46 -3.85 -46.16
CA GLU A 487 11.79 -3.61 -45.58
C GLU A 487 12.58 -2.50 -46.31
N LYS A 488 12.32 -2.31 -47.62
CA LYS A 488 12.98 -1.29 -48.44
C LYS A 488 12.39 0.10 -48.27
N LEU A 489 11.21 0.23 -47.67
CA LEU A 489 10.56 1.52 -47.44
C LEU A 489 11.44 2.42 -46.57
N THR A 490 11.48 3.70 -46.91
CA THR A 490 12.00 4.67 -45.94
C THR A 490 11.03 4.78 -44.77
N PRO A 491 11.51 5.15 -43.57
CA PRO A 491 10.63 5.32 -42.42
C PRO A 491 9.45 6.25 -42.71
N LEU A 492 8.28 5.88 -42.20
CA LEU A 492 7.02 6.60 -42.37
C LEU A 492 6.89 7.75 -41.36
N CYS A 493 6.20 8.82 -41.74
CA CYS A 493 5.79 9.91 -40.87
C CYS A 493 4.42 10.47 -41.24
N TYR A 494 3.75 11.08 -40.26
CA TYR A 494 2.52 11.82 -40.50
C TYR A 494 2.80 13.21 -41.06
N SER A 495 2.10 13.57 -42.13
CA SER A 495 2.11 14.88 -42.76
C SER A 495 0.68 15.36 -43.05
N THR A 496 0.56 16.63 -43.43
CA THR A 496 -0.70 17.20 -43.95
C THR A 496 -0.46 17.67 -45.37
N VAL A 497 -1.22 17.12 -46.32
CA VAL A 497 -1.16 17.51 -47.74
C VAL A 497 -2.35 18.42 -48.03
N ALA A 498 -2.11 19.62 -48.53
CA ALA A 498 -3.20 20.53 -48.91
C ALA A 498 -3.84 20.04 -50.22
N HIS A 499 -5.17 20.09 -50.29
CA HIS A 499 -5.86 19.81 -51.54
C HIS A 499 -5.72 21.02 -52.47
N GLU A 500 -5.24 20.82 -53.70
CA GLU A 500 -5.14 21.91 -54.68
C GLU A 500 -6.53 22.55 -54.91
N GLY A 501 -6.60 23.87 -54.75
CA GLY A 501 -7.83 24.66 -54.96
C GLY A 501 -8.83 24.69 -53.80
N SER A 502 -8.57 24.02 -52.66
CA SER A 502 -9.47 23.96 -51.49
C SER A 502 -8.77 24.35 -50.19
N ASN A 503 -9.53 24.79 -49.17
CA ASN A 503 -9.03 25.02 -47.81
C ASN A 503 -8.95 23.72 -46.97
N GLU A 504 -9.10 22.57 -47.63
CA GLU A 504 -9.12 21.24 -47.03
C GLU A 504 -7.71 20.62 -47.04
N GLU A 505 -7.36 19.94 -45.94
CA GLU A 505 -6.08 19.26 -45.77
C GLU A 505 -6.33 17.76 -45.60
N ARG A 506 -5.51 16.90 -46.20
CA ARG A 506 -5.54 15.46 -45.98
C ARG A 506 -4.48 15.07 -44.96
N ILE A 507 -4.83 14.25 -43.97
CA ILE A 507 -3.85 13.66 -43.04
C ILE A 507 -3.33 12.38 -43.68
N VAL A 508 -2.02 12.30 -43.96
CA VAL A 508 -1.43 11.15 -44.65
C VAL A 508 -0.26 10.60 -43.84
N LEU A 509 -0.11 9.27 -43.87
CA LEU A 509 1.09 8.57 -43.43
C LEU A 509 1.91 8.25 -44.68
N GLU A 510 3.10 8.83 -44.82
CA GLU A 510 3.91 8.70 -46.04
C GLU A 510 5.40 8.50 -45.74
N GLU A 511 6.16 8.08 -46.76
CA GLU A 511 7.62 7.95 -46.70
C GLU A 511 8.30 9.32 -46.48
N CYS A 512 9.12 9.45 -45.44
CA CYS A 512 9.77 10.72 -45.16
C CYS A 512 10.98 10.97 -46.09
N GLU A 513 10.94 12.03 -46.90
CA GLU A 513 12.01 12.36 -47.85
C GLU A 513 13.42 12.40 -47.23
N LYS A 514 14.39 11.89 -48.01
CA LYS A 514 15.83 11.89 -47.70
C LYS A 514 16.45 13.23 -48.09
N GLY A 515 16.37 14.24 -47.23
CA GLY A 515 17.12 15.49 -47.45
C GLY A 515 16.64 16.72 -46.68
N GLU A 516 15.38 16.74 -46.23
CA GLU A 516 14.88 17.89 -45.49
C GLU A 516 15.44 17.95 -44.06
N ASN A 517 15.88 19.15 -43.66
CA ASN A 517 16.27 19.46 -42.29
C ASN A 517 15.09 19.19 -41.35
N TRP A 518 15.12 18.03 -40.66
CA TRP A 518 14.09 17.47 -39.78
C TRP A 518 13.55 18.38 -38.65
N ARG A 519 14.12 19.58 -38.46
CA ARG A 519 13.58 20.60 -37.57
C ARG A 519 12.29 21.24 -38.10
N LYS A 520 11.97 21.09 -39.40
CA LYS A 520 10.63 21.34 -39.98
C LYS A 520 9.79 20.06 -39.85
N GLY A 521 8.58 20.04 -39.31
CA GLY A 521 7.97 20.78 -38.22
C GLY A 521 6.99 19.77 -37.60
N ARG A 522 6.91 19.67 -36.27
CA ARG A 522 5.94 18.83 -35.55
C ARG A 522 4.58 18.88 -36.26
N LEU A 523 3.93 17.74 -36.53
CA LEU A 523 2.58 17.69 -37.11
C LEU A 523 1.69 18.70 -36.36
N ARG A 524 1.09 19.64 -37.09
CA ARG A 524 0.32 20.75 -36.52
C ARG A 524 -1.05 20.80 -37.15
N LEU A 525 -1.95 19.97 -36.63
CA LEU A 525 -3.35 20.06 -36.97
C LEU A 525 -3.94 21.39 -36.50
N ARG A 526 -4.91 21.94 -37.22
CA ARG A 526 -5.60 23.19 -36.88
C ARG A 526 -7.01 22.89 -36.41
N TRP A 527 -7.51 23.70 -35.47
CA TRP A 527 -8.93 23.66 -35.09
C TRP A 527 -9.74 24.39 -36.15
N LYS A 528 -10.95 23.92 -36.41
CA LYS A 528 -11.86 24.51 -37.41
C LYS A 528 -11.34 24.51 -38.85
N VAL A 529 -10.60 23.46 -39.19
CA VAL A 529 -10.17 23.14 -40.56
C VAL A 529 -10.75 21.76 -40.88
N LYS A 530 -11.27 21.60 -42.09
CA LYS A 530 -11.79 20.32 -42.58
C LYS A 530 -10.61 19.45 -42.99
N TYR A 531 -10.59 18.24 -42.44
CA TYR A 531 -9.61 17.23 -42.77
C TYR A 531 -10.24 16.06 -43.53
N TRP A 532 -9.55 15.62 -44.58
CA TRP A 532 -9.79 14.36 -45.28
C TRP A 532 -8.92 13.24 -44.72
#